data_AF-W4MAR6-F1
#
_entry.id   AF-W4MAR6-F1
#
_cell.length_a   1.000
_cell.length_b   1.000
_cell.length_c   1.000
_cell.angle_alpha   90.00
_cell.angle_beta   90.00
_cell.angle_gamma   90.00
#
_symmetry.space_group_name_H-M   'P 1'
#
loop_
_entity.id
_entity.type
_entity.pdbx_description
1 polymer ?
#
loop_
_entity_poly.entity_id
_entity_poly.type
_entity_poly.pdbx_seq_one_letter_code
_entity_poly.pdbx_strand_id
1 'polypeptide(L)'
;MGQINLGLSVVMGMTLGIVVDDTVHFLSKYLRARRDDGLPAEDAVRYAFSSVGAALVVTSIILMVGFLVLAQSSFQINAGMGKLTAITIACALLADLLTLPALLIWLETKIHAPSLAQEESPNA
;
A
#
# COMPACT_ATOMS: atom_id res chain seq x y z
N MET A 1 -20.52 16.66 22.45
CA MET A 1 -19.46 15.63 22.54
C MET A 1 -19.61 14.47 21.54
N GLY A 2 -20.80 14.13 21.03
CA GLY A 2 -20.98 12.99 20.10
C GLY A 2 -20.64 13.23 18.61
N GLN A 3 -20.61 14.48 18.12
CA GLN A 3 -20.44 14.77 16.69
C GLN A 3 -19.00 14.58 16.17
N ILE A 4 -17.98 14.77 17.02
CA ILE A 4 -16.56 14.64 16.63
C ILE A 4 -16.19 13.16 16.42
N ASN A 5 -16.78 12.27 17.21
CA ASN A 5 -16.53 10.83 17.12
C ASN A 5 -17.07 10.23 15.81
N LEU A 6 -18.28 10.60 15.39
CA LEU A 6 -18.88 10.06 14.16
C LEU A 6 -18.10 10.45 12.91
N GLY A 7 -17.69 11.72 12.78
CA GLY A 7 -16.89 12.17 11.64
C GLY A 7 -15.55 11.45 11.56
N LEU A 8 -14.87 11.26 12.70
CA LEU A 8 -13.59 10.53 12.76
C LEU A 8 -13.76 9.06 12.39
N SER A 9 -14.79 8.37 12.90
CA SER A 9 -15.05 6.97 12.58
C SER A 9 -15.29 6.74 11.09
N VAL A 10 -16.03 7.64 10.42
CA VAL A 10 -16.28 7.55 8.97
C VAL A 10 -14.99 7.77 8.19
N VAL A 11 -14.20 8.80 8.53
CA VAL A 11 -12.90 9.05 7.87
C VAL A 11 -11.99 7.84 8.06
N MET A 12 -11.83 7.35 9.29
CA MET A 12 -10.98 6.19 9.59
C MET A 12 -11.38 4.97 8.78
N GLY A 13 -12.66 4.58 8.79
CA GLY A 13 -13.14 3.42 8.04
C GLY A 13 -12.94 3.54 6.53
N MET A 14 -13.25 4.72 5.98
CA MET A 14 -13.03 5.02 4.56
C MET A 14 -11.54 4.99 4.19
N THR A 15 -10.68 5.66 4.96
CA THR A 15 -9.25 5.73 4.68
C THR A 15 -8.58 4.36 4.78
N LEU A 16 -8.95 3.55 5.78
CA LEU A 16 -8.44 2.19 5.91
C LEU A 16 -8.86 1.33 4.72
N GLY A 17 -10.10 1.46 4.26
CA GLY A 17 -10.57 0.75 3.06
C GLY A 17 -9.73 1.07 1.83
N ILE A 18 -9.45 2.36 1.59
CA ILE A 18 -8.64 2.82 0.45
C ILE A 18 -7.20 2.31 0.55
N VAL A 19 -6.54 2.50 1.70
CA VAL A 19 -5.14 2.08 1.90
C VAL A 19 -4.98 0.56 1.74
N VAL A 20 -5.93 -0.22 2.29
CA VAL A 20 -5.89 -1.68 2.18
C VAL A 20 -6.13 -2.13 0.74
N ASP A 21 -7.01 -1.46 -0.02
CA ASP A 21 -7.24 -1.77 -1.43
C ASP A 21 -5.97 -1.61 -2.28
N ASP A 22 -5.25 -0.47 -2.12
CA ASP A 22 -4.00 -0.19 -2.83
C ASP A 22 -2.93 -1.26 -2.54
N THR A 23 -2.77 -1.63 -1.25
CA THR A 23 -1.86 -2.71 -0.82
C THR A 23 -2.26 -4.07 -1.41
N VAL A 24 -3.54 -4.43 -1.37
CA VAL A 24 -4.04 -5.72 -1.89
C VAL A 24 -3.84 -5.80 -3.40
N HIS A 25 -4.07 -4.70 -4.12
CA HIS A 25 -3.89 -4.64 -5.55
C HIS A 25 -2.42 -4.89 -5.94
N PHE A 26 -1.48 -4.25 -5.23
CA PHE A 26 -0.04 -4.49 -5.41
C PHE A 26 0.34 -5.93 -5.07
N LEU A 27 -0.05 -6.41 -3.89
CA LEU A 27 0.32 -7.72 -3.38
C LEU A 27 -0.22 -8.84 -4.27
N SER A 28 -1.40 -8.68 -4.85
CA SER A 28 -1.99 -9.65 -5.77
C SER A 28 -1.13 -9.85 -7.03
N LYS A 29 -0.56 -8.77 -7.58
CA LYS A 29 0.35 -8.85 -8.73
C LYS A 29 1.71 -9.42 -8.35
N TYR A 30 2.23 -9.05 -7.19
CA TYR A 30 3.45 -9.66 -6.66
C TYR A 30 3.29 -11.17 -6.45
N LEU A 31 2.18 -11.60 -5.83
CA LEU A 31 1.90 -13.02 -5.58
C LEU A 31 1.69 -13.79 -6.88
N ARG A 32 1.04 -13.18 -7.89
CA ARG A 32 0.93 -13.75 -9.25
C ARG A 32 2.33 -14.00 -9.83
N ALA A 33 3.20 -12.99 -9.82
CA ALA A 33 4.58 -13.11 -10.32
C ALA A 33 5.40 -14.17 -9.56
N ARG A 34 5.18 -14.31 -8.25
CA ARG A 34 5.87 -15.32 -7.43
C ARG A 34 5.37 -16.74 -7.68
N ARG A 35 4.05 -16.94 -7.76
CA ARG A 35 3.43 -18.27 -7.79
C ARG A 35 3.27 -18.81 -9.21
N ASP A 36 2.88 -17.95 -10.14
CA ASP A 36 2.51 -18.37 -11.49
C ASP A 36 3.73 -18.28 -12.42
N ASP A 37 4.57 -17.24 -12.26
CA ASP A 37 5.76 -17.01 -13.10
C ASP A 37 7.07 -17.46 -12.44
N GLY A 38 7.05 -17.84 -11.15
CA GLY A 38 8.22 -18.35 -10.41
C GLY A 38 9.36 -17.33 -10.22
N LEU A 39 9.07 -16.03 -10.30
CA LEU A 39 10.09 -14.99 -10.26
C LEU A 39 10.74 -14.85 -8.85
N PRO A 40 12.05 -14.52 -8.75
CA PRO A 40 12.66 -14.14 -7.47
C PRO A 40 12.00 -12.86 -6.94
N ALA A 41 12.03 -12.58 -5.62
CA ALA A 41 11.14 -11.55 -5.08
C ALA A 41 11.49 -10.15 -5.57
N GLU A 42 12.77 -9.86 -5.83
CA GLU A 42 13.15 -8.57 -6.40
C GLU A 42 12.50 -8.36 -7.78
N ASP A 43 12.52 -9.38 -8.64
CA ASP A 43 11.90 -9.32 -9.96
C ASP A 43 10.37 -9.31 -9.88
N ALA A 44 9.78 -10.03 -8.93
CA ALA A 44 8.34 -9.99 -8.69
C ALA A 44 7.88 -8.62 -8.17
N VAL A 45 8.68 -7.95 -7.33
CA VAL A 45 8.42 -6.58 -6.88
C VAL A 45 8.51 -5.61 -8.05
N ARG A 46 9.54 -5.71 -8.89
CA ARG A 46 9.68 -4.88 -10.12
C ARG A 46 8.51 -5.11 -11.08
N TYR A 47 8.09 -6.36 -11.26
CA TYR A 47 6.91 -6.71 -12.06
C TYR A 47 5.64 -6.07 -11.50
N ALA A 48 5.38 -6.21 -10.19
CA ALA A 48 4.23 -5.59 -9.55
C ALA A 48 4.26 -4.06 -9.72
N PHE A 49 5.41 -3.43 -9.51
CA PHE A 49 5.56 -1.98 -9.66
C PHE A 49 5.29 -1.51 -11.09
N SER A 50 5.83 -2.21 -12.10
CA SER A 50 5.63 -1.87 -13.50
C SER A 50 4.19 -2.12 -13.99
N SER A 51 3.50 -3.10 -13.42
CA SER A 51 2.16 -3.49 -13.86
C SER A 51 1.05 -2.68 -13.18
N VAL A 52 1.16 -2.43 -11.87
CA VAL A 52 0.10 -1.76 -11.09
C VAL A 52 0.54 -0.45 -10.43
N GLY A 53 1.83 -0.12 -10.38
CA GLY A 53 2.30 1.14 -9.78
C GLY A 53 1.68 2.38 -10.45
N ALA A 54 1.60 2.41 -11.77
CA ALA A 54 0.94 3.50 -12.49
C ALA A 54 -0.58 3.56 -12.20
N ALA A 55 -1.23 2.40 -12.05
CA ALA A 55 -2.64 2.34 -11.72
C ALA A 55 -2.92 2.92 -10.33
N LEU A 56 -2.11 2.54 -9.32
CA LEU A 56 -2.20 3.05 -7.95
C LEU A 56 -2.03 4.58 -7.92
N VAL A 57 -1.02 5.12 -8.61
CA VAL A 57 -0.82 6.57 -8.67
C VAL A 57 -2.03 7.28 -9.27
N VAL A 58 -2.59 6.76 -10.37
CA VAL A 58 -3.74 7.37 -11.03
C VAL A 58 -4.98 7.33 -10.15
N THR A 59 -5.29 6.18 -9.53
CA THR A 59 -6.46 6.04 -8.65
C THR A 59 -6.33 6.94 -7.42
N SER A 60 -5.17 6.96 -6.76
CA SER A 60 -4.95 7.81 -5.60
C SER A 60 -5.03 9.31 -5.94
N ILE A 61 -4.53 9.74 -7.12
CA ILE A 61 -4.69 11.13 -7.58
C ILE A 61 -6.16 11.46 -7.81
N ILE A 62 -6.91 10.59 -8.49
CA ILE A 62 -8.35 10.78 -8.74
C ILE A 62 -9.10 10.95 -7.40
N LEU A 63 -8.82 10.08 -6.43
CA LEU A 63 -9.43 10.16 -5.11
C LEU A 63 -9.03 11.45 -4.38
N MET A 64 -7.74 11.80 -4.40
CA MET A 64 -7.23 13.03 -3.76
C MET A 64 -7.93 14.27 -4.31
N VAL A 65 -8.05 14.38 -5.63
CA VAL A 65 -8.78 15.49 -6.28
C VAL A 65 -10.26 15.47 -5.89
N GLY A 66 -10.91 14.30 -5.87
CA GLY A 66 -12.30 14.17 -5.42
C GLY A 66 -12.51 14.65 -3.98
N PHE A 67 -11.61 14.29 -3.07
CA PHE A 67 -11.66 14.74 -1.67
C PHE A 67 -11.28 16.22 -1.51
N LEU A 68 -10.42 16.77 -2.38
CA LEU A 68 -10.15 18.21 -2.41
C LEU A 68 -11.37 19.02 -2.88
N VAL A 69 -12.17 18.49 -3.80
CA VAL A 69 -13.47 19.09 -4.15
C VAL A 69 -14.41 19.04 -2.94
N LEU A 70 -14.48 17.89 -2.25
CA LEU A 70 -15.28 17.76 -1.02
C LEU A 70 -14.80 18.72 0.09
N ALA A 71 -13.49 18.99 0.15
CA ALA A 71 -12.88 19.93 1.08
C ALA A 71 -13.37 21.38 0.91
N GLN A 72 -13.89 21.75 -0.27
CA GLN A 72 -14.47 23.07 -0.53
C GLN A 72 -15.93 23.21 -0.09
N SER A 73 -16.53 22.15 0.47
CA SER A 73 -17.91 22.16 0.97
C SER A 73 -18.14 23.23 2.04
N SER A 74 -19.29 23.89 2.01
CA SER A 74 -19.74 24.83 3.05
C SER A 74 -20.11 24.14 4.37
N PHE A 75 -20.36 22.82 4.33
CA PHE A 75 -20.60 22.03 5.52
C PHE A 75 -19.26 21.60 6.16
N GLN A 76 -19.02 22.06 7.39
CA GLN A 76 -17.74 21.91 8.10
C GLN A 76 -17.27 20.46 8.25
N ILE A 77 -18.20 19.51 8.43
CA ILE A 77 -17.87 18.09 8.53
C ILE A 77 -17.26 17.61 7.21
N ASN A 78 -17.91 17.86 6.08
CA ASN A 78 -17.42 17.47 4.76
C ASN A 78 -16.09 18.16 4.43
N ALA A 79 -15.96 19.45 4.75
CA ALA A 79 -14.72 20.20 4.52
C ALA A 79 -13.53 19.63 5.31
N GLY A 80 -13.76 19.27 6.58
CA GLY A 80 -12.75 18.65 7.44
C GLY A 80 -12.39 17.24 6.96
N MET A 81 -13.39 16.42 6.65
CA MET A 81 -13.20 15.07 6.14
C MET A 81 -12.45 15.07 4.81
N GLY A 82 -12.83 15.93 3.86
CA GLY A 82 -12.17 16.03 2.56
C GLY A 82 -10.68 16.38 2.69
N LYS A 83 -10.34 17.35 3.55
CA LYS A 83 -8.94 17.72 3.79
C LYS A 83 -8.13 16.59 4.43
N LEU A 84 -8.66 15.98 5.47
CA LEU A 84 -7.98 14.90 6.18
C LEU A 84 -7.76 13.69 5.26
N THR A 85 -8.81 13.26 4.54
CA THR A 85 -8.72 12.12 3.64
C THR A 85 -7.75 12.37 2.48
N ALA A 86 -7.75 13.57 1.88
CA ALA A 86 -6.80 13.90 0.81
C ALA A 86 -5.33 13.79 1.28
N ILE A 87 -5.03 14.28 2.48
CA ILE A 87 -3.69 14.16 3.09
C ILE A 87 -3.38 12.68 3.37
N THR A 88 -4.32 11.94 3.92
CA THR A 88 -4.14 10.51 4.22
C THR A 88 -3.83 9.71 2.95
N ILE A 89 -4.55 9.95 1.86
CA ILE A 89 -4.31 9.27 0.57
C ILE A 89 -2.93 9.62 0.02
N ALA A 90 -2.51 10.88 0.12
CA ALA A 90 -1.16 11.28 -0.30
C ALA A 90 -0.07 10.53 0.49
N CYS A 91 -0.22 10.47 1.82
CA CYS A 91 0.70 9.72 2.68
C CYS A 91 0.64 8.21 2.40
N ALA A 92 -0.55 7.65 2.16
CA ALA A 92 -0.74 6.23 1.86
C ALA A 92 -0.06 5.83 0.56
N LEU A 93 -0.26 6.59 -0.52
CA LEU A 93 0.40 6.32 -1.80
C LEU A 93 1.93 6.33 -1.66
N LEU A 94 2.48 7.29 -0.91
CA LEU A 94 3.92 7.32 -0.63
C LEU A 94 4.35 6.11 0.21
N ALA A 95 3.59 5.77 1.24
CA ALA A 95 3.88 4.60 2.07
C ALA A 95 3.85 3.30 1.26
N ASP A 96 2.87 3.13 0.37
CA ASP A 96 2.73 1.92 -0.44
C ASP A 96 3.81 1.82 -1.50
N LEU A 97 4.17 2.92 -2.18
CA LEU A 97 5.21 2.88 -3.21
C LEU A 97 6.63 2.77 -2.64
N LEU A 98 6.90 3.25 -1.42
CA LEU A 98 8.24 3.17 -0.82
C LEU A 98 8.39 2.02 0.18
N THR A 99 7.43 1.86 1.10
CA THR A 99 7.55 0.96 2.24
C THR A 99 7.22 -0.48 1.86
N LEU A 100 6.18 -0.67 1.04
CA LEU A 100 5.70 -1.99 0.65
C LEU A 100 6.76 -2.82 -0.12
N PRO A 101 7.48 -2.29 -1.14
CA PRO A 101 8.54 -3.04 -1.80
C PRO A 101 9.71 -3.35 -0.86
N ALA A 102 10.12 -2.40 -0.02
CA ALA A 102 11.18 -2.61 0.97
C ALA A 102 10.80 -3.68 2.01
N LEU A 103 9.54 -3.68 2.46
CA LEU A 103 9.01 -4.67 3.39
C LEU A 103 8.98 -6.07 2.77
N LEU A 104 8.58 -6.18 1.51
CA LEU A 104 8.55 -7.47 0.79
C LEU A 104 9.95 -8.08 0.64
N ILE A 105 10.95 -7.28 0.26
CA ILE A 105 12.35 -7.74 0.12
C ILE A 105 12.93 -8.12 1.49
N TRP A 106 12.66 -7.32 2.53
CA TRP A 106 13.08 -7.64 3.89
C TRP A 106 12.45 -8.93 4.40
N LEU A 107 11.16 -9.12 4.14
CA LEU A 107 10.43 -10.33 4.53
C LEU A 107 10.97 -11.56 3.80
N GLU A 108 11.31 -11.46 2.51
CA GLU A 108 11.97 -12.56 1.79
C GLU A 108 13.32 -12.89 2.42
N THR A 109 14.15 -11.88 2.67
CA THR A 109 15.45 -12.07 3.33
C THR A 109 15.30 -12.81 4.66
N LYS A 110 14.26 -12.51 5.44
CA LYS A 110 14.05 -13.14 6.76
C LYS A 110 13.44 -14.53 6.70
N ILE A 111 12.58 -14.80 5.71
CA ILE A 111 11.92 -16.11 5.53
C ILE A 111 12.85 -17.10 4.80
N HIS A 112 13.74 -16.62 3.94
CA HIS A 112 14.69 -17.45 3.16
C HIS A 112 16.16 -17.35 3.63
N ALA A 113 16.46 -16.65 4.72
CA ALA A 113 17.76 -16.71 5.41
C ALA A 113 18.09 -18.15 5.85
N PRO A 114 19.36 -18.59 5.78
CA PRO A 114 19.80 -19.64 4.86
C PRO A 114 19.75 -21.04 5.46
N SER A 115 19.21 -21.98 4.69
CA SER A 115 19.54 -23.41 4.77
C SER A 115 20.97 -23.73 4.28
N LEU A 116 21.77 -22.71 3.94
CA LEU A 116 23.12 -22.84 3.39
C LEU A 116 24.23 -22.95 4.47
N ALA A 117 23.87 -23.11 5.75
CA ALA A 117 24.84 -23.32 6.83
C ALA A 117 25.08 -24.82 7.16
N GLN A 118 24.56 -25.77 6.38
CA GLN A 118 24.66 -27.21 6.68
C GLN A 118 25.40 -28.07 5.64
N GLU A 119 25.94 -27.50 4.56
CA GLU A 119 26.70 -28.28 3.56
C GLU A 119 28.24 -28.13 3.63
N GLU A 120 28.78 -27.30 4.53
CA GLU A 120 30.22 -27.26 4.80
C GLU A 120 30.59 -27.92 6.13
N SER A 121 30.40 -29.25 6.23
CA SER A 121 31.38 -30.05 6.97
C SER A 121 32.20 -30.87 5.96
N PRO A 122 33.45 -30.44 5.69
CA PRO A 122 34.38 -31.24 4.92
C PRO A 122 34.59 -32.58 5.61
N ASN A 123 34.34 -33.65 4.87
CA ASN A 123 34.84 -34.97 5.17
C ASN A 123 36.38 -34.89 5.13
N ALA A 124 37.02 -34.75 6.29
CA ALA A 124 38.47 -34.77 6.48
C ALA A 124 38.79 -35.57 7.75
#